data_AF-A0A258M651-F1
#
_entry.id   AF-A0A258M651-F1
#
_cell.length_a   1.000
_cell.length_b   1.000
_cell.length_c   1.000
_cell.angle_alpha   90.00
_cell.angle_beta   90.00
_cell.angle_gamma   90.00
#
_symmetry.space_group_name_H-M   'P 1'
#
loop_
_entity.id
_entity.type
_entity.pdbx_description
1 polymer ?
#
loop_
_entity_poly.entity_id
_entity_poly.type
_entity_poly.pdbx_seq_one_letter_code
_entity_poly.pdbx_strand_id
1 'polypeptide(L)' 'EIASTLNIPANNLSFHLKAMTHADMVSVVQEGRYQRYRANLTLMFALVDYLTEECCAGKPEQCASLNSSTACAPK' A
#
# COMPACT_ATOMS: atom_id res chain seq x y z
N GLU A 1 -9.22 11.64 10.29
CA GLU A 1 -9.63 11.49 8.88
C GLU A 1 -9.74 10.02 8.49
N ILE A 2 -8.65 9.27 8.33
CA ILE A 2 -8.64 7.86 7.86
C ILE A 2 -9.67 6.98 8.60
N ALA A 3 -9.71 7.01 9.93
CA ALA A 3 -10.67 6.23 10.73
C ALA A 3 -12.13 6.53 10.38
N SER A 4 -12.44 7.81 10.19
CA SER A 4 -13.78 8.27 9.80
C SER A 4 -14.11 7.85 8.37
N THR A 5 -13.16 7.99 7.44
CA THR A 5 -13.36 7.65 6.02
C THR A 5 -13.57 6.14 5.83
N LEU A 6 -12.83 5.32 6.56
CA LEU A 6 -12.93 3.85 6.49
C LEU A 6 -14.01 3.27 7.41
N ASN A 7 -14.66 4.10 8.24
CA ASN A 7 -15.60 3.68 9.28
C ASN A 7 -15.00 2.60 10.22
N ILE A 8 -13.75 2.80 10.66
CA ILE A 8 -13.02 1.91 11.57
C ILE A 8 -12.76 2.64 12.90
N PRO A 9 -12.98 2.00 14.06
CA PRO A 9 -12.60 2.56 15.36
C PRO A 9 -11.13 2.99 15.41
N ALA A 10 -10.86 4.17 15.97
CA ALA A 10 -9.52 4.76 15.94
C ALA A 10 -8.43 3.91 16.62
N ASN A 11 -8.79 3.16 17.67
CA ASN A 11 -7.89 2.22 18.35
C ASN A 11 -7.49 1.06 17.43
N ASN A 12 -8.44 0.44 16.73
CA ASN A 12 -8.19 -0.64 15.78
C ASN A 12 -7.37 -0.13 14.60
N LEU A 13 -7.71 1.04 14.05
CA LEU A 13 -6.93 1.64 12.98
C LEU A 13 -5.48 1.90 13.42
N SER A 14 -5.27 2.40 14.64
CA SER A 14 -3.92 2.65 15.16
C SER A 14 -3.10 1.36 15.27
N PHE A 15 -3.74 0.24 15.67
CA PHE A 15 -3.11 -1.08 15.67
C PHE A 15 -2.66 -1.49 14.26
N HIS A 16 -3.53 -1.36 13.26
CA HIS A 16 -3.20 -1.70 11.86
C HIS A 16 -2.12 -0.76 11.28
N LEU A 17 -2.20 0.54 11.51
CA LEU A 17 -1.20 1.51 11.04
C LEU A 17 0.17 1.27 11.65
N LYS A 18 0.23 0.85 12.92
CA LYS A 18 1.50 0.46 13.56
C LYS A 18 2.10 -0.78 12.88
N ALA A 19 1.30 -1.80 12.58
CA ALA A 19 1.76 -2.99 11.87
C ALA A 19 2.22 -2.67 10.44
N MET A 20 1.46 -1.83 9.71
CA MET A 20 1.85 -1.40 8.36
C MET A 20 3.11 -0.54 8.35
N THR A 21 3.32 0.30 9.37
CA THR A 21 4.55 1.09 9.51
C THR A 21 5.75 0.18 9.79
N HIS A 22 5.58 -0.85 10.63
CA HIS A 22 6.62 -1.85 10.89
C HIS A 22 6.98 -2.67 9.64
N ALA A 23 6.03 -2.86 8.72
CA ALA A 23 6.26 -3.55 7.46
C ALA A 23 6.73 -2.61 6.32
N ASP A 24 7.06 -1.36 6.62
CA ASP A 24 7.45 -0.31 5.67
C ASP A 24 6.41 -0.02 4.57
N MET A 25 5.18 -0.51 4.72
CA MET A 25 4.07 -0.30 3.77
C MET A 25 3.51 1.12 3.84
N VAL A 26 3.65 1.77 4.99
CA VAL A 26 3.31 3.18 5.18
C VAL A 26 4.43 3.90 5.93
N SER A 27 4.63 5.17 5.61
CA SER A 27 5.44 6.10 6.40
C SER A 27 4.54 7.01 7.21
N VAL A 28 5.06 7.51 8.33
CA VAL A 28 4.33 8.41 9.23
C VAL A 28 5.21 9.60 9.60
N VAL A 29 4.61 10.80 9.59
CA VAL A 29 5.24 12.04 10.05
C VAL A 29 4.33 12.71 11.06
N GLN A 30 4.89 13.11 12.19
CA GLN A 30 4.15 13.86 13.21
C GLN A 30 3.96 15.32 12.78
N GLU A 31 2.72 15.79 12.80
CA GLU A 31 2.34 17.17 12.50
C GLU A 31 1.53 17.74 13.67
N GLY A 32 2.27 18.28 14.65
CA GLY A 32 1.70 18.74 15.91
C GLY A 32 1.04 17.58 16.68
N ARG A 33 -0.28 17.64 16.81
CA ARG A 33 -1.11 16.61 17.47
C ARG A 33 -1.56 15.48 16.53
N TYR A 34 -1.29 15.60 15.24
CA TYR A 34 -1.73 14.64 14.24
C TYR A 34 -0.56 13.78 13.74
N GLN A 35 -0.89 12.58 13.27
CA GLN A 35 0.04 11.70 12.56
C GLN A 35 -0.41 11.64 11.11
N ARG A 36 0.46 12.09 10.19
CA ARG A 36 0.19 12.05 8.75
C ARG A 36 0.83 10.80 8.17
N TYR A 37 -0.01 9.89 7.68
CA TYR A 37 0.41 8.64 7.06
C TYR A 37 0.48 8.79 5.53
N ARG A 38 1.45 8.13 4.91
CA ARG A 38 1.58 8.01 3.45
C ARG A 38 1.90 6.58 3.05
N ALA A 39 1.25 6.08 2.00
CA ALA A 39 1.57 4.76 1.45
C ALA A 39 2.96 4.76 0.81
N ASN A 40 3.73 3.69 1.04
CA ASN A 40 4.97 3.43 0.34
C ASN A 40 4.67 2.65 -0.96
N LEU A 41 4.21 3.38 -1.98
CA LEU A 41 3.80 2.78 -3.25
C LEU A 41 4.95 2.04 -3.94
N THR A 42 6.19 2.52 -3.78
CA THR A 42 7.39 1.86 -4.32
C THR A 42 7.53 0.43 -3.80
N LEU A 43 7.42 0.23 -2.48
CA LEU A 43 7.50 -1.11 -1.89
C LEU A 43 6.29 -1.97 -2.28
N MET A 44 5.10 -1.38 -2.32
CA MET A 44 3.89 -2.12 -2.69
C MET A 44 3.97 -2.63 -4.13
N PHE A 45 4.46 -1.84 -5.09
CA PHE A 45 4.66 -2.30 -6.46
C PHE A 45 5.78 -3.33 -6.58
N ALA A 46 6.91 -3.11 -5.90
CA ALA A 46 7.98 -4.11 -5.86
C ALA A 46 7.51 -5.46 -5.30
N LEU A 47 6.60 -5.46 -4.32
CA LEU A 47 5.98 -6.68 -3.80
C LEU A 47 5.08 -7.35 -4.85
N VAL A 48 4.27 -6.58 -5.57
CA VAL A 48 3.44 -7.12 -6.66
C VAL A 48 4.31 -7.70 -7.76
N ASP A 49 5.36 -7.01 -8.16
CA ASP A 49 6.33 -7.48 -9.16
C ASP A 49 6.96 -8.81 -8.70
N TYR A 50 7.44 -8.88 -7.46
CA TYR A 50 8.00 -10.10 -6.88
C TYR A 50 7.01 -11.27 -6.87
N LEU A 51 5.74 -11.02 -6.49
CA LEU A 51 4.72 -12.06 -6.47
C LEU A 51 4.28 -12.50 -7.88
N THR A 52 4.50 -11.66 -8.89
CA THR A 52 4.05 -11.91 -10.27
C THR A 52 5.17 -12.28 -11.23
N GLU A 53 6.43 -12.28 -10.78
CA GLU A 53 7.64 -12.56 -11.56
C GLU A 53 7.51 -13.85 -12.40
N GLU A 54 6.94 -14.91 -11.81
CA GLU A 54 6.75 -16.21 -12.47
C GLU A 54 5.28 -16.56 -12.74
N CYS A 55 4.36 -15.62 -12.54
CA CYS A 55 2.91 -15.89 -12.57
C CYS A 55 2.43 -16.43 -13.93
N CYS A 56 3.07 -16.01 -15.02
CA CYS A 56 2.68 -16.39 -16.38
C CYS A 56 3.63 -17.39 -17.07
N ALA A 57 4.49 -18.11 -16.33
CA ALA A 57 5.39 -19.12 -16.91
C ALA A 57 6.19 -18.62 -18.14
N GLY A 58 6.64 -17.36 -18.10
CA GLY A 58 7.36 -16.70 -19.20
C GLY A 58 6.48 -16.18 -20.36
N LYS A 59 5.16 -16.14 -20.20
CA LYS A 59 4.18 -15.62 -21.19
C LYS A 59 3.57 -14.28 -20.76
N PRO A 60 4.31 -13.17 -20.87
CA PRO A 60 3.89 -11.87 -20.32
C PRO A 60 2.55 -11.37 -20.87
N GLU A 61 2.14 -11.80 -22.07
CA GLU A 61 0.84 -11.49 -22.67
C GLU A 61 -0.36 -11.97 -21.85
N GLN A 62 -0.19 -12.98 -21.01
CA GLN A 62 -1.24 -13.50 -20.12
C GLN A 62 -1.39 -12.66 -18.84
N CYS A 63 -0.35 -11.91 -18.47
CA CYS A 63 -0.29 -11.06 -17.27
C CYS A 63 -0.54 -9.57 -17.58
N ALA A 64 -0.79 -9.21 -18.85
CA ALA A 64 -0.89 -7.81 -19.30
C ALA A 64 -1.94 -6.97 -18.54
N SER A 65 -3.02 -7.60 -18.05
CA SER A 65 -4.04 -6.92 -17.25
C SER A 65 -3.59 -6.61 -15.81
N LEU A 66 -2.72 -7.44 -15.21
CA LEU A 66 -2.20 -7.25 -13.85
C LEU A 66 -1.32 -6.00 -13.78
N ASN A 67 -0.48 -5.80 -14.80
CA ASN A 67 0.44 -4.65 -14.89
C ASN A 67 -0.25 -3.34 -15.27
N SER A 68 -1.45 -3.39 -15.86
CA SER A 68 -2.23 -2.18 -16.17
C SER A 68 -2.89 -1.53 -14.95
N SER A 69 -3.02 -2.29 -13.86
CA SER A 69 -3.73 -1.89 -12.64
C SER A 69 -2.82 -1.21 -11.61
N THR A 70 -1.50 -1.32 -11.76
CA THR A 70 -0.51 -0.78 -10.81
C THR A 70 -0.23 0.70 -11.00
N ALA A 71 -0.81 1.36 -12.00
CA ALA A 71 -0.70 2.82 -12.11
C ALA A 71 -1.68 3.52 -11.15
N CYS A 72 -1.37 3.52 -9.85
CA CYS A 72 -1.86 4.59 -8.98
C CYS A 72 -1.18 5.89 -9.44
N ALA A 73 -1.78 6.56 -10.43
CA ALA A 73 -1.30 7.86 -10.87
C ALA A 73 -1.31 8.82 -9.68
N PRO A 74 -0.18 9.47 -9.35
CA PRO A 74 -0.18 10.52 -8.34
C PRO A 74 -1.17 11.60 -8.77
N LYS A 75 -2.06 11.98 -7.86
CA LYS A 75 -2.96 13.11 -8.05
C LYS A 75 -2.24 14.42 -7.73
#